data_AF-A0A536FLW7-F1
#
_entry.id   AF-A0A536FLW7-F1
#
_cell.length_a   1.000
_cell.length_b   1.000
_cell.length_c   1.000
_cell.angle_alpha   90.00
_cell.angle_beta   90.00
_cell.angle_gamma   90.00
#
_symmetry.space_group_name_H-M   'P 1'
#
loop_
_entity.id
_entity.type
_entity.pdbx_description
1 polymer ?
#
loop_
_entity_poly.entity_id
_entity_poly.type
_entity_poly.pdbx_seq_one_letter_code
_entity_poly.pdbx_strand_id
1 'polypeptide(L)'
;MVRAARAARLSRREELRRLVDRVGQLDPGAHREVSTPTSDKGFPRNPGEASDFVGIVVDHSALKINQTGIVATALVAFAGSALYQPLLVLIPLLAIVLLLGTFAPRLALFKQLYFKVLKPRGIVKPRPVQDRPEPHNFAQGLGGVFLA
;
A
#
# COMPACT_ATOMS: atom_id res chain seq x y z
N MET A 1 -32.67 13.36 44.28
CA MET A 1 -31.96 13.68 43.01
C MET A 1 -31.22 12.51 42.35
N VAL A 2 -30.70 11.51 43.09
CA VAL A 2 -29.89 10.40 42.51
C VAL A 2 -30.67 9.43 41.59
N ARG A 3 -31.97 9.20 41.82
CA ARG A 3 -32.80 8.30 40.97
C ARG A 3 -33.07 8.87 39.57
N ALA A 4 -33.30 10.18 39.45
CA ALA A 4 -33.54 10.84 38.17
C ALA A 4 -32.29 10.80 37.27
N ALA A 5 -31.10 11.00 37.84
CA ALA A 5 -29.84 10.89 37.12
C ALA A 5 -29.55 9.47 36.60
N ARG A 6 -30.03 8.43 37.30
CA ARG A 6 -29.88 7.03 36.87
C ARG A 6 -30.81 6.68 35.71
N ALA A 7 -32.04 7.19 35.71
CA ALA A 7 -33.00 7.03 34.61
C ALA A 7 -32.51 7.72 33.32
N ALA A 8 -31.97 8.94 33.43
CA ALA A 8 -31.41 9.66 32.29
C ALA A 8 -30.20 8.94 31.65
N ARG A 9 -29.38 8.24 32.45
CA ARG A 9 -28.24 7.45 31.95
C ARG A 9 -28.66 6.17 31.22
N LEU A 10 -29.78 5.57 31.60
CA LEU A 10 -30.31 4.38 30.92
C LEU A 10 -30.89 4.76 29.55
N SER A 11 -31.70 5.84 29.49
CA SER A 11 -32.24 6.37 28.24
C SER A 11 -31.14 6.75 27.24
N ARG A 12 -30.07 7.42 27.70
CA ARG A 12 -28.92 7.75 26.84
C ARG A 12 -28.21 6.51 26.28
N ARG A 13 -28.15 5.41 27.03
CA ARG A 13 -27.55 4.15 26.55
C ARG A 13 -28.44 3.48 25.50
N GLU A 14 -29.75 3.59 25.62
CA GLU A 14 -30.70 3.07 24.65
C GLU A 14 -30.69 3.88 23.35
N GLU A 15 -30.60 5.22 23.43
CA GLU A 15 -30.38 6.08 22.26
C GLU A 15 -29.07 5.77 21.55
N LEU A 16 -27.98 5.57 22.31
CA LEU A 16 -26.68 5.19 21.74
C LEU A 16 -26.74 3.83 21.04
N ARG A 17 -27.46 2.85 21.59
CA ARG A 17 -27.68 1.56 20.93
C ARG A 17 -28.48 1.72 19.64
N ARG A 18 -29.56 2.49 19.66
CA ARG A 18 -30.37 2.77 18.46
C ARG A 18 -29.57 3.51 17.38
N LEU A 19 -28.66 4.40 17.77
CA LEU A 19 -27.77 5.09 16.83
C LEU A 19 -26.71 4.13 16.26
N VAL A 20 -26.11 3.27 17.08
CA VAL A 20 -25.17 2.24 16.62
C VAL A 20 -25.85 1.24 15.68
N ASP A 21 -27.08 0.82 15.99
CA ASP A 21 -27.86 -0.07 15.12
C ASP A 21 -28.25 0.62 13.81
N ARG A 22 -28.59 1.92 13.87
CA ARG A 22 -28.88 2.72 12.67
C ARG A 22 -27.64 2.96 11.82
N VAL A 23 -26.47 3.14 12.43
CA VAL A 23 -25.17 3.23 11.73
C VAL A 23 -24.75 1.87 11.18
N GLY A 24 -25.04 0.77 11.88
CA GLY A 24 -24.84 -0.59 11.35
C GLY A 24 -25.79 -0.95 10.20
N GLN A 25 -26.93 -0.27 10.09
CA GLN A 25 -27.86 -0.33 8.95
C GLN A 25 -27.54 0.67 7.84
N LEU A 26 -26.58 1.59 8.02
CA LEU A 26 -26.01 2.33 6.90
C LEU A 26 -25.21 1.32 6.08
N ASP A 27 -25.90 0.78 5.08
CA ASP A 27 -25.45 -0.07 4.00
C ASP A 27 -23.96 -0.46 4.03
N PRO A 28 -23.60 -1.66 4.53
CA PRO A 28 -22.27 -2.22 4.30
C PRO A 28 -21.98 -2.48 2.81
N GLY A 29 -22.97 -2.30 1.92
CA GLY A 29 -22.89 -2.48 0.48
C GLY A 29 -22.23 -1.35 -0.30
N ALA A 30 -22.13 -0.12 0.23
CA ALA A 30 -21.55 1.01 -0.53
C ALA A 30 -20.02 0.98 -0.65
N HIS A 31 -19.34 0.04 0.01
CA HIS A 31 -17.89 -0.19 -0.15
C HIS A 31 -17.55 -1.63 -0.57
N ARG A 32 -18.52 -2.40 -1.08
CA ARG A 32 -18.30 -3.75 -1.58
C ARG A 32 -18.73 -3.95 -3.03
N GLU A 33 -18.46 -2.94 -3.86
CA GLU A 33 -18.09 -3.14 -5.27
C GLU A 33 -16.56 -3.07 -5.42
N VAL A 34 -15.83 -3.72 -4.51
CA VAL A 34 -14.58 -4.32 -4.96
C VAL A 34 -15.04 -5.58 -5.65
N SER A 35 -15.09 -5.52 -6.98
CA SER A 35 -15.04 -6.69 -7.84
C SER A 35 -13.86 -7.54 -7.40
N THR A 36 -14.05 -8.39 -6.39
CA THR A 36 -13.36 -9.64 -6.32
C THR A 36 -13.76 -10.32 -7.62
N PRO A 37 -12.84 -10.57 -8.57
CA PRO A 37 -13.13 -11.57 -9.56
C PRO A 37 -13.25 -12.84 -8.73
N THR A 38 -14.50 -13.19 -8.45
CA THR A 38 -14.90 -14.53 -8.13
C THR A 38 -14.09 -15.40 -9.07
N SER A 39 -13.38 -16.36 -8.48
CA SER A 39 -12.76 -17.45 -9.20
C SER A 39 -13.89 -18.33 -9.77
N ASP A 40 -14.73 -17.73 -10.60
CA ASP A 40 -15.67 -18.40 -11.46
C ASP A 40 -14.99 -18.45 -12.82
N LYS A 41 -14.65 -19.66 -13.25
CA LYS A 41 -14.07 -19.92 -14.57
C LYS A 41 -15.16 -19.78 -15.63
N GLY A 42 -15.79 -18.61 -15.70
CA GLY A 42 -16.69 -18.23 -16.76
C GLY A 42 -15.87 -17.76 -17.95
N PHE A 43 -15.82 -18.56 -19.01
CA PHE A 43 -15.35 -18.10 -20.31
C PHE A 43 -16.16 -16.85 -20.71
N PRO A 44 -15.52 -15.76 -21.16
CA PRO A 44 -16.20 -14.49 -21.41
C PRO A 44 -17.30 -14.69 -22.44
N ARG A 45 -18.53 -14.29 -22.10
CA ARG A 45 -19.68 -14.43 -23.01
C ARG A 45 -19.77 -13.28 -23.99
N ASN A 46 -19.18 -12.13 -23.66
CA ASN A 46 -19.17 -10.95 -24.53
C ASN A 46 -17.74 -10.40 -24.74
N PRO A 47 -17.41 -9.91 -25.95
CA PRO A 47 -16.10 -9.32 -26.24
C PRO A 47 -15.71 -8.13 -25.34
N GLY A 48 -16.69 -7.42 -24.76
CA GLY A 48 -16.47 -6.28 -23.85
C GLY A 48 -16.08 -6.66 -22.42
N GLU A 49 -16.43 -7.86 -21.93
CA GLU A 49 -16.00 -8.35 -20.60
C GLU A 49 -14.52 -8.75 -20.59
N ALA A 50 -13.97 -9.10 -21.76
CA ALA A 50 -12.55 -9.46 -21.89
C ALA A 50 -11.62 -8.26 -21.63
N SER A 51 -12.08 -7.03 -21.92
CA SER A 51 -11.35 -5.79 -21.63
C SER A 51 -11.35 -5.43 -20.14
N ASP A 52 -12.44 -5.70 -19.42
CA ASP A 52 -12.56 -5.44 -17.98
C ASP A 52 -11.79 -6.48 -17.13
N PHE A 53 -11.44 -7.62 -17.72
CA PHE A 53 -10.65 -8.68 -17.07
C PHE A 53 -9.15 -8.35 -16.95
N VAL A 54 -8.68 -7.27 -17.58
CA VAL A 54 -7.27 -6.84 -17.52
C VAL A 54 -7.03 -5.98 -16.27
N GLY A 55 -7.35 -6.51 -15.09
CA GLY A 55 -6.97 -5.82 -13.86
C GLY A 55 -5.44 -5.84 -13.72
N ILE A 56 -4.86 -4.68 -13.39
CA ILE A 56 -3.42 -4.46 -13.35
C ILE A 56 -2.77 -5.46 -12.39
N VAL A 57 -1.89 -6.32 -12.93
CA VAL A 57 -1.16 -7.31 -12.15
C VAL A 57 0.13 -6.67 -11.63
N VAL A 58 0.24 -6.56 -10.30
CA VAL A 58 1.42 -6.03 -9.60
C VAL A 58 2.16 -7.15 -8.87
N ASP A 59 3.46 -7.28 -9.13
CA ASP A 59 4.32 -8.20 -8.38
C ASP A 59 4.59 -7.65 -6.97
N HIS A 60 3.95 -8.26 -5.98
CA HIS A 60 4.11 -7.88 -4.58
C HIS A 60 5.53 -8.14 -4.07
N SER A 61 6.22 -9.15 -4.60
CA SER A 61 7.62 -9.41 -4.24
C SER A 61 8.50 -8.25 -4.71
N ALA A 62 8.27 -7.73 -5.92
CA ALA A 62 8.98 -6.57 -6.43
C ALA A 62 8.71 -5.31 -5.58
N LEU A 63 7.46 -5.11 -5.17
CA LEU A 63 7.06 -3.98 -4.34
C LEU A 63 7.69 -4.02 -2.95
N LYS A 64 7.67 -5.19 -2.30
CA LYS A 64 8.31 -5.40 -0.99
C LYS A 64 9.81 -5.19 -1.07
N ILE A 65 10.49 -5.72 -2.09
CA ILE A 65 11.93 -5.52 -2.25
C ILE A 65 12.27 -4.04 -2.45
N ASN A 66 11.44 -3.29 -3.18
CA ASN A 66 11.61 -1.84 -3.33
C ASN A 66 11.53 -1.12 -1.98
N GLN A 67 10.47 -1.39 -1.22
CA GLN A 67 10.24 -0.78 0.10
C GLN A 67 11.33 -1.18 1.11
N THR A 68 11.71 -2.45 1.15
CA THR A 68 12.80 -2.95 2.01
C THR A 68 14.14 -2.31 1.64
N GLY A 69 14.43 -2.14 0.35
CA GLY A 69 15.65 -1.48 -0.11
C GLY A 69 15.75 -0.02 0.33
N ILE A 70 14.65 0.72 0.23
CA ILE A 70 14.56 2.12 0.69
C ILE A 70 14.81 2.21 2.20
N VAL A 71 14.09 1.41 2.99
CA VAL A 71 14.21 1.40 4.46
C VAL A 71 15.61 0.96 4.89
N ALA A 72 16.16 -0.09 4.29
CA ALA A 72 17.50 -0.57 4.60
C ALA A 72 18.56 0.50 4.29
N THR A 73 18.45 1.19 3.16
CA THR A 73 19.38 2.27 2.80
C THR A 73 19.31 3.42 3.79
N ALA A 74 18.10 3.85 4.16
CA ALA A 74 17.91 4.89 5.18
C ALA A 74 18.48 4.48 6.54
N LEU A 75 18.28 3.21 6.95
CA LEU A 75 18.82 2.68 8.19
C LEU A 75 20.35 2.63 8.19
N VAL A 76 20.96 2.21 7.08
CA VAL A 76 22.43 2.22 6.91
C VAL A 76 22.96 3.64 6.99
N ALA A 77 22.34 4.59 6.29
CA ALA A 77 22.74 6.00 6.34
C ALA A 77 22.67 6.56 7.77
N PHE A 78 21.55 6.30 8.47
CA PHE A 78 21.34 6.78 9.84
C PHE A 78 22.30 6.12 10.83
N ALA A 79 22.25 4.79 10.98
CA ALA A 79 23.03 4.08 11.99
C ALA A 79 24.54 4.10 11.68
N GLY A 80 24.89 3.97 10.40
CA GLY A 80 26.29 3.97 9.98
C GLY A 80 26.95 5.34 10.06
N SER A 81 26.19 6.44 10.02
CA SER A 81 26.74 7.80 10.21
C SER A 81 27.43 7.99 11.56
N ALA A 82 27.02 7.24 12.59
CA ALA A 82 27.66 7.26 13.91
C ALA A 82 29.10 6.71 13.88
N LEU A 83 29.42 5.83 12.93
CA LEU A 83 30.74 5.21 12.78
C LEU A 83 31.53 5.84 11.63
N TYR A 84 30.85 6.26 10.56
CA TYR A 84 31.45 6.80 9.35
C TYR A 84 30.53 7.86 8.75
N GLN A 85 30.78 9.11 9.12
CA GLN A 85 30.00 10.29 8.69
C GLN A 85 29.69 10.36 7.18
N PRO A 86 30.62 10.00 6.26
CA PRO A 86 30.33 10.06 4.83
C PRO A 86 29.16 9.18 4.37
N LEU A 87 28.69 8.20 5.17
CA LEU A 87 27.47 7.44 4.87
C LEU A 87 26.21 8.32 4.75
N LEU A 88 26.21 9.53 5.30
CA LEU A 88 25.09 10.46 5.15
C LEU A 88 24.82 10.88 3.69
N VAL A 89 25.79 10.73 2.78
CA VAL A 89 25.59 10.97 1.33
C VAL A 89 24.50 10.06 0.73
N LEU A 90 24.20 8.94 1.37
CA LEU A 90 23.13 8.04 0.96
C LEU A 90 21.74 8.70 1.05
N ILE A 91 21.55 9.71 1.91
CA ILE A 91 20.28 10.41 2.08
C ILE A 91 19.87 11.18 0.82
N PRO A 92 20.67 12.15 0.31
CA PRO A 92 20.32 12.88 -0.91
C PRO A 92 20.29 11.96 -2.14
N LEU A 93 21.15 10.93 -2.19
CA LEU A 93 21.09 9.93 -3.27
C LEU A 93 19.78 9.13 -3.24
N LEU A 94 19.33 8.73 -2.05
CA LEU A 94 18.06 8.03 -1.88
C LEU A 94 16.89 8.93 -2.28
N ALA A 95 16.92 10.22 -1.92
CA ALA A 95 15.90 11.18 -2.33
C ALA A 95 15.76 11.26 -3.87
N ILE A 96 16.88 11.34 -4.59
CA ILE A 96 16.89 11.30 -6.07
C ILE A 96 16.27 10.00 -6.59
N VAL A 97 16.65 8.85 -6.03
CA VAL A 97 16.10 7.54 -6.43
C VAL A 97 14.59 7.46 -6.18
N LEU A 98 14.10 7.99 -5.06
CA LEU A 98 12.67 8.02 -4.73
C LEU A 98 11.87 8.89 -5.70
N LEU A 99 12.37 10.09 -6.00
CA LEU A 99 11.74 11.01 -6.95
C LEU A 99 11.71 10.42 -8.36
N LEU A 100 12.85 9.92 -8.86
CA LEU A 100 12.92 9.27 -10.18
C LEU A 100 12.02 8.04 -10.27
N GLY A 101 12.01 7.20 -9.23
CA GLY A 101 11.16 6.01 -9.17
C GLY A 101 9.66 6.32 -9.08
N THR A 102 9.30 7.52 -8.63
CA THR A 102 7.90 7.98 -8.56
C THR A 102 7.38 8.35 -9.95
N PHE A 103 8.15 9.14 -10.72
CA PHE A 103 7.76 9.56 -12.07
C PHE A 103 7.93 8.44 -13.09
N ALA A 104 8.96 7.61 -12.92
CA ALA A 104 9.24 6.49 -13.79
C ALA A 104 9.43 5.22 -12.96
N PRO A 105 8.36 4.41 -12.76
CA PRO A 105 8.45 3.14 -12.02
C PRO A 105 9.49 2.16 -12.59
N ARG A 106 9.84 2.31 -13.88
CA ARG A 106 10.93 1.57 -14.55
C ARG A 106 12.32 1.97 -14.04
N LEU A 107 12.48 3.21 -13.55
CA LEU A 107 13.72 3.73 -12.97
C LEU A 107 13.85 3.45 -11.47
N ALA A 108 12.86 2.83 -10.84
CA ALA A 108 12.95 2.42 -9.43
C ALA A 108 14.11 1.43 -9.24
N LEU A 109 15.23 1.91 -8.69
CA LEU A 109 16.51 1.21 -8.62
C LEU A 109 16.38 -0.17 -7.96
N PHE A 110 15.66 -0.26 -6.85
CA PHE A 110 15.46 -1.52 -6.14
C PHE A 110 14.51 -2.49 -6.87
N LYS A 111 13.51 -1.99 -7.62
CA LYS A 111 12.73 -2.84 -8.53
C LYS A 111 13.60 -3.37 -9.67
N GLN A 112 14.50 -2.56 -10.23
CA GLN A 112 15.46 -3.04 -11.23
C GLN A 112 16.41 -4.09 -10.65
N LEU A 113 16.90 -3.89 -9.43
CA LEU A 113 17.74 -4.87 -8.73
C LEU A 113 17.00 -6.21 -8.58
N TYR A 114 15.71 -6.16 -8.22
CA TYR A 114 14.86 -7.36 -8.19
C TYR A 114 14.78 -8.05 -9.55
N PHE A 115 14.37 -7.34 -10.61
CA PHE A 115 14.14 -7.95 -11.93
C PHE A 115 15.43 -8.39 -12.63
N LYS A 116 16.54 -7.66 -12.46
CA LYS A 116 17.82 -7.94 -13.13
C LYS A 116 18.71 -8.91 -12.38
N VAL A 117 18.58 -9.02 -11.05
CA VAL A 117 19.50 -9.80 -10.21
C VAL A 117 18.77 -10.87 -9.39
N LEU A 118 17.81 -10.48 -8.55
CA LEU A 118 17.21 -11.42 -7.58
C LEU A 118 16.29 -12.45 -8.25
N LYS A 119 15.47 -12.00 -9.21
CA LYS A 119 14.55 -12.85 -9.97
C LYS A 119 15.29 -13.88 -10.84
N PRO A 120 16.28 -13.51 -11.69
CA PRO A 120 17.00 -14.49 -12.51
C PRO A 120 17.88 -15.43 -11.69
N ARG A 121 18.37 -15.00 -10.51
CA ARG A 121 19.10 -15.88 -9.57
C ARG A 121 18.19 -16.80 -8.75
N GLY A 122 16.86 -16.73 -8.91
CA GLY A 122 15.91 -17.58 -8.20
C GLY A 122 15.81 -17.31 -6.69
N ILE A 123 16.41 -16.24 -6.19
CA ILE A 123 16.48 -15.91 -4.75
C ILE A 123 15.08 -15.52 -4.23
N VAL A 124 14.29 -14.83 -5.06
CA VAL A 124 12.95 -14.36 -4.68
C VAL A 124 11.93 -14.86 -5.68
N LYS A 125 10.88 -15.52 -5.16
CA LYS A 125 9.76 -16.00 -5.97
C LYS A 125 8.80 -14.85 -6.29
N PRO A 126 8.47 -14.60 -7.57
CA PRO A 126 7.46 -13.61 -7.96
C PRO A 126 6.10 -13.94 -7.38
N ARG A 127 5.38 -12.93 -6.89
CA ARG A 127 3.99 -13.06 -6.43
C ARG A 127 3.14 -11.99 -7.11
N PRO A 128 2.75 -12.20 -8.38
CA PRO A 128 1.82 -11.33 -9.08
C PRO A 128 0.44 -11.41 -8.42
N VAL A 129 -0.09 -10.26 -8.01
CA VAL A 129 -1.45 -10.11 -7.46
C VAL A 129 -2.07 -8.88 -8.12
N GLN A 130 -3.38 -8.92 -8.34
CA GLN A 130 -4.09 -7.78 -8.92
C GLN A 130 -4.20 -6.67 -7.87
N ASP A 131 -3.56 -5.53 -8.13
CA ASP A 131 -3.49 -4.40 -7.20
C ASP A 131 -3.12 -3.10 -7.94
N ARG A 132 -3.39 -1.95 -7.33
CA ARG A 132 -3.10 -0.63 -7.93
C ARG A 132 -1.79 -0.05 -7.38
N PRO A 133 -0.83 0.32 -8.23
CA PRO A 133 0.45 0.88 -7.79
C PRO A 133 0.38 2.37 -7.38
N GLU A 134 -0.72 3.08 -7.65
CA GLU A 134 -0.79 4.55 -7.47
C GLU A 134 -0.56 5.03 -6.04
N PRO A 135 -1.19 4.45 -4.99
CA PRO A 135 -1.01 4.93 -3.62
C PRO A 135 0.44 4.79 -3.14
N HIS A 136 1.11 3.74 -3.58
CA HIS A 136 2.51 3.50 -3.23
C HIS A 136 3.44 4.50 -3.91
N ASN A 137 3.23 4.77 -5.20
CA ASN A 137 4.03 5.74 -5.94
C ASN A 137 3.86 7.15 -5.34
N PHE A 138 2.63 7.52 -4.94
CA PHE A 138 2.38 8.79 -4.25
C PHE A 138 3.17 8.90 -2.93
N ALA A 139 3.08 7.89 -2.06
CA ALA A 139 3.79 7.87 -0.80
C ALA A 139 5.32 7.90 -1.00
N GLN A 140 5.82 7.19 -2.02
CA GLN A 140 7.24 7.22 -2.39
C GLN A 140 7.69 8.61 -2.82
N GLY A 141 6.88 9.30 -3.63
CA GLY A 141 7.15 10.66 -4.07
C GLY A 141 7.21 11.65 -2.92
N LEU A 142 6.22 11.58 -2.04
CA LEU A 142 6.17 12.41 -0.83
C LEU A 142 7.41 12.17 0.05
N GLY A 143 7.79 10.91 0.26
CA GLY A 143 9.00 10.55 0.98
C GLY A 143 10.28 11.09 0.32
N GLY A 144 10.35 11.07 -1.02
CA GLY A 144 11.44 11.66 -1.78
C GLY A 144 11.57 13.17 -1.59
N VAL A 145 10.44 13.89 -1.55
CA VAL A 145 10.41 15.34 -1.32
C VAL A 145 10.88 15.69 0.10
N PHE A 146 10.43 14.96 1.12
CA PHE A 146 10.85 15.24 2.51
C PHE A 146 12.30 14.85 2.82
N LEU A 147 12.90 13.99 2.00
CA LEU A 147 14.28 13.53 2.18
C LEU A 147 15.31 14.43 1.47
N ALA A 148 14.87 15.23 0.50
CA ALA A 148 15.70 16.17 -0.27
C ALA A 148 15.92 17.48 0.50
#